data_AF-A0A2V6VZR4-F1
#
_entry.id   AF-A0A2V6VZR4-F1
#
_cell.length_a   1.000
_cell.length_b   1.000
_cell.length_c   1.000
_cell.angle_alpha   90.00
_cell.angle_beta   90.00
_cell.angle_gamma   90.00
#
_symmetry.space_group_name_H-M   'P 1'
#
loop_
_entity.id
_entity.type
_entity.pdbx_description
1 polymer ?
#
loop_
_entity_poly.entity_id
_entity_poly.type
_entity_poly.pdbx_seq_one_letter_code
_entity_poly.pdbx_strand_id
1 'polypeptide(L)' 'MGERNNTLARMFNNREGFTPADDVLPQRMHEGIGNGAIKGARIDPDEFLAARKTYYEMAGWDGQTGKPTDAKLAELGIS' A
#
# COMPACT_ATOMS: atom_id res chain seq x y z
N MET A 1 -0.48 -3.67 -18.52
CA MET A 1 1.00 -3.70 -18.39
C MET A 1 1.44 -3.32 -16.97
N GLY A 2 1.02 -2.18 -16.41
CA GLY A 2 1.45 -1.74 -15.06
C GLY A 2 0.97 -2.61 -13.90
N GLU A 3 -0.29 -3.06 -13.92
CA GLU A 3 -0.88 -3.85 -12.82
C GLU A 3 -0.18 -5.19 -12.58
N ARG A 4 0.14 -5.92 -13.66
CA ARG A 4 0.92 -7.18 -13.59
C ARG A 4 2.29 -6.95 -12.97
N ASN A 5 3.00 -5.91 -13.40
CA ASN A 5 4.33 -5.59 -12.88
C ASN A 5 4.27 -5.20 -11.39
N ASN A 6 3.28 -4.40 -11.00
CA ASN A 6 3.07 -4.02 -9.61
C ASN A 6 2.78 -5.26 -8.73
N THR A 7 1.93 -6.16 -9.21
CA THR A 7 1.60 -7.40 -8.50
C THR A 7 2.81 -8.33 -8.37
N LEU A 8 3.62 -8.48 -9.43
CA LEU A 8 4.86 -9.26 -9.38
C LEU A 8 5.89 -8.68 -8.39
N ALA A 9 6.07 -7.36 -8.40
CA ALA A 9 6.95 -6.69 -7.43
C ALA A 9 6.44 -6.90 -5.99
N ARG A 10 5.12 -6.81 -5.78
CA ARG A 10 4.52 -7.08 -4.48
C ARG A 10 4.72 -8.52 -4.03
N MET A 11 4.55 -9.50 -4.92
CA MET A 11 4.83 -10.91 -4.62
C MET A 11 6.28 -11.14 -4.21
N PHE A 12 7.24 -10.55 -4.94
CA PHE A 12 8.65 -10.63 -4.58
C PHE A 12 8.88 -10.06 -3.18
N ASN A 13 8.41 -8.84 -2.90
CA ASN A 13 8.57 -8.21 -1.60
C ASN A 13 7.94 -9.05 -0.47
N ASN A 14 6.73 -9.57 -0.66
CA ASN A 14 6.06 -10.43 0.31
C ASN A 14 6.86 -11.72 0.57
N ARG A 15 7.53 -12.27 -0.44
CA ARG A 15 8.42 -13.44 -0.30
C ARG A 15 9.67 -13.11 0.53
N GLU A 16 10.23 -11.92 0.35
CA GLU A 16 11.39 -11.43 1.10
C GLU A 16 11.02 -10.89 2.50
N GLY A 17 9.76 -11.02 2.92
CA GLY A 17 9.31 -10.69 4.27
C GLY A 17 8.69 -9.30 4.43
N PHE A 18 8.47 -8.56 3.35
CA PHE A 18 7.73 -7.30 3.41
C PHE A 18 6.30 -7.51 3.89
N THR A 19 5.88 -6.72 4.85
CA THR A 19 4.57 -6.81 5.49
C THR A 19 3.86 -5.46 5.48
N PRO A 20 2.56 -5.42 5.81
CA PRO A 20 1.87 -4.16 6.06
C PRO A 20 2.45 -3.35 7.23
N ALA A 21 3.35 -3.89 8.06
CA ALA A 21 4.06 -3.08 9.06
C ALA A 21 5.15 -2.19 8.41
N ASP A 22 5.67 -2.61 7.25
CA ASP A 22 6.73 -1.91 6.51
C ASP A 22 6.16 -0.86 5.53
N ASP A 23 4.89 -1.03 5.14
CA ASP A 23 4.20 -0.16 4.17
C ASP A 23 3.60 1.09 4.85
N VAL A 24 4.46 1.88 5.48
CA VAL A 24 4.09 3.05 6.28
C VAL A 24 4.74 4.33 5.77
N LEU A 25 4.11 5.48 6.06
CA LEU A 25 4.71 6.76 5.78
C LEU A 25 5.78 7.13 6.83
N PRO A 26 6.81 7.88 6.44
CA PRO A 26 7.74 8.46 7.40
C PRO A 26 7.02 9.38 8.40
N GLN A 27 7.45 9.36 9.66
CA GLN A 27 6.84 10.15 10.75
C GLN A 27 6.62 11.62 10.39
N ARG A 28 7.55 12.24 9.65
CA ARG A 28 7.49 13.64 9.22
C ARG A 28 6.19 14.01 8.50
N MET A 29 5.58 13.07 7.77
CA MET A 29 4.32 13.26 7.05
C MET A 29 3.12 13.48 7.99
N HIS A 30 3.24 13.07 9.25
CA HIS A 30 2.22 13.18 10.29
C HIS A 30 2.39 14.42 11.18
N GLU A 31 3.49 15.18 11.06
CA GLU A 31 3.82 16.28 11.97
C GLU A 31 3.29 17.65 11.51
N GLY A 32 2.82 17.75 10.27
CA GLY A 32 2.32 19.00 9.70
C GLY A 32 3.38 19.82 8.97
N ILE A 33 2.96 20.47 7.90
CA ILE A 33 3.83 21.34 7.10
C ILE A 33 4.09 22.64 7.88
N GLY A 34 5.35 23.07 7.96
CA GLY A 34 5.74 24.19 8.82
C GLY A 34 5.44 25.59 8.27
N ASN A 35 5.20 25.71 6.96
CA ASN A 35 5.12 26.99 6.25
C ASN A 35 4.21 26.94 5.00
N GLY A 36 4.03 28.10 4.36
CA GLY A 36 3.26 28.22 3.12
C GLY A 36 1.74 28.13 3.30
N ALA A 37 1.02 28.04 2.19
CA ALA A 37 -0.44 28.08 2.15
C ALA A 37 -1.13 26.89 2.83
N ILE A 38 -0.42 25.77 2.98
CA ILE A 38 -0.92 24.54 3.60
C ILE A 38 -0.27 24.26 4.96
N LYS A 39 0.19 25.30 5.65
CA LYS A 39 0.78 25.20 6.99
C LYS A 39 -0.16 24.44 7.93
N GLY A 40 0.38 23.48 8.66
CA GLY A 40 -0.36 22.61 9.58
C GLY A 40 -1.01 21.39 8.93
N ALA A 41 -1.10 21.33 7.59
CA ALA A 41 -1.61 20.15 6.90
C ALA A 41 -0.70 18.95 7.15
N ARG A 42 -1.29 17.83 7.55
CA ARG A 42 -0.64 16.56 7.88
C ARG A 42 -1.50 15.41 7.40
N ILE A 43 -0.89 14.24 7.26
CA ILE A 43 -1.63 13.01 7.02
C ILE A 43 -1.96 12.39 8.37
N ASP A 44 -3.22 12.06 8.62
CA ASP A 44 -3.60 11.30 9.80
C ASP A 44 -3.13 9.83 9.66
N PRO A 45 -2.44 9.26 10.65
CA PRO A 45 -1.95 7.88 10.56
C PRO A 45 -3.07 6.85 10.34
N ASP A 46 -4.20 6.99 11.01
CA ASP A 46 -5.30 6.02 10.93
C ASP A 46 -6.01 6.15 9.58
N GLU A 47 -6.17 7.37 9.08
CA GLU A 47 -6.69 7.63 7.73
C GLU A 47 -5.79 6.99 6.66
N PHE A 48 -4.46 7.12 6.79
CA PHE A 48 -3.53 6.47 5.87
C PHE A 48 -3.64 4.94 5.91
N LEU A 49 -3.69 4.34 7.10
CA LEU A 49 -3.81 2.89 7.24
C LEU A 49 -5.12 2.37 6.65
N ALA A 50 -6.22 3.10 6.82
CA ALA A 50 -7.51 2.79 6.19
C ALA A 50 -7.42 2.90 4.66
N ALA A 51 -6.86 3.99 4.14
CA ALA A 51 -6.68 4.20 2.70
C ALA A 51 -5.80 3.12 2.06
N ARG A 52 -4.74 2.69 2.75
CA ARG A 52 -3.85 1.60 2.30
C ARG A 52 -4.60 0.26 2.23
N LYS A 53 -5.43 -0.05 3.23
CA LYS A 53 -6.28 -1.24 3.20
C LYS A 53 -7.22 -1.20 1.99
N THR A 54 -7.89 -0.07 1.77
CA THR A 54 -8.76 0.12 0.59
C THR A 54 -7.99 -0.06 -0.71
N TYR A 55 -6.76 0.46 -0.80
CA TYR A 55 -5.91 0.26 -1.97
C TYR A 55 -5.61 -1.22 -2.23
N TYR A 56 -5.26 -2.00 -1.21
CA TYR A 56 -5.02 -3.44 -1.38
C TYR A 56 -6.27 -4.15 -1.93
N GLU A 57 -7.44 -3.87 -1.37
CA GLU A 57 -8.70 -4.47 -1.81
C GLU A 57 -8.99 -4.10 -3.27
N MET A 58 -8.78 -2.83 -3.66
CA MET A 58 -8.92 -2.38 -5.04
C MET A 58 -7.92 -3.04 -6.00
N ALA A 59 -6.72 -3.36 -5.54
CA ALA A 59 -5.71 -4.06 -6.31
C ALA A 59 -5.98 -5.57 -6.44
N GLY A 60 -7.05 -6.09 -5.82
CA GLY A 60 -7.34 -7.52 -5.73
C GLY A 60 -6.38 -8.27 -4.80
N TRP A 61 -5.85 -7.57 -3.81
CA TRP A 61 -4.98 -8.10 -2.76
C TRP A 61 -5.76 -8.20 -1.44
N ASP A 62 -5.28 -9.03 -0.54
CA ASP A 62 -5.85 -9.16 0.80
C ASP A 62 -5.62 -7.89 1.62
N GLY A 63 -6.70 -7.29 2.13
CA GLY A 63 -6.66 -6.01 2.84
C GLY A 63 -5.88 -6.03 4.15
N GLN A 64 -5.66 -7.21 4.75
CA GLN A 64 -4.96 -7.34 6.04
C GLN A 64 -3.48 -7.66 5.86
N THR A 65 -3.13 -8.50 4.88
CA THR A 65 -1.78 -9.03 4.66
C THR A 65 -1.06 -8.35 3.48
N GLY A 66 -1.80 -7.68 2.58
CA GLY A 66 -1.25 -7.09 1.36
C GLY A 66 -0.71 -8.12 0.37
N LYS A 67 -1.19 -9.37 0.46
CA LYS A 67 -0.85 -10.44 -0.48
C LYS A 67 -1.83 -10.45 -1.65
N PRO A 68 -1.36 -10.50 -2.91
CA PRO A 68 -2.25 -10.73 -4.04
C PRO A 68 -3.08 -12.00 -3.87
N THR A 69 -4.37 -11.94 -4.19
CA THR A 69 -5.26 -13.11 -4.11
C THR A 69 -5.03 -14.06 -5.29
N ASP A 70 -5.33 -15.34 -5.11
CA ASP A 70 -5.22 -16.34 -6.20
C ASP A 70 -6.05 -15.95 -7.42
N ALA A 71 -7.23 -15.35 -7.21
CA ALA A 71 -8.08 -14.83 -8.27
C ALA A 71 -7.36 -13.76 -9.10
N LYS A 72 -6.69 -12.81 -8.43
CA LYS A 72 -5.90 -11.77 -9.11
C LYS A 72 -4.67 -12.35 -9.84
N LEU A 73 -4.02 -13.36 -9.28
CA LEU A 73 -2.88 -14.02 -9.94
C LEU A 73 -3.29 -14.77 -11.21
N ALA A 74 -4.44 -15.47 -11.16
CA ALA A 74 -5.02 -16.13 -12.33
C ALA A 74 -5.44 -15.13 -13.41
N GLU A 75 -6.11 -14.03 -13.02
CA GLU A 75 -6.50 -12.94 -13.93
C GLU A 75 -5.29 -12.35 -14.68
N LEU A 76 -4.16 -12.21 -13.99
CA LEU A 76 -2.93 -11.64 -14.55
C LEU A 76 -2.02 -12.66 -15.25
N GLY A 77 -2.39 -13.95 -15.25
CA GLY A 77 -1.61 -15.03 -15.87
C GLY A 77 -0.24 -15.24 -15.20
N ILE A 78 -0.17 -15.12 -13.88
CA ILE A 78 1.08 -15.24 -13.07
C ILE A 78 0.89 -16.16 -11.85
N SER A 79 -0.13 -17.01 -11.89
CA SER A 79 -0.40 -18.10 -10.93
C SER A 79 0.64 -19.20 -10.99
#